data_AF-A0A1D3JN41-F1
#
_entry.id   AF-A0A1D3JN41-F1
#
_cell.length_a   1.000
_cell.length_b   1.000
_cell.length_c   1.000
_cell.angle_alpha   90.00
_cell.angle_beta   90.00
_cell.angle_gamma   90.00
#
_symmetry.space_group_name_H-M   'P 1'
#
loop_
_entity.id
_entity.type
_entity.pdbx_description
1 polymer ?
#
loop_
_entity_poly.entity_id
_entity_poly.type
_entity_poly.pdbx_seq_one_letter_code
_entity_poly.pdbx_strand_id
1 'polypeptide(L)'
;MSSIEECSDCNTYCSEFNNKKGTKKIYPDDFENTCKKILRNLFKLSDVLKSEKSARDRCSYLSYWTYEQLWKKFTNPNSEEARASIHKLHEVLLKFNNIEKLRNQPCHIYLTESFASLKEKKELHDFFKSFDYLKNKLKSVTSEKEKYCEYITRILELYKQNIRDCCTYFFENSSRNTCEEYLKCEKRYYPYELLSILDCSSKSSYKKPEEFFEELAIDREVILRSRYSNELTCQGFMCDPFRVVITIGFALLGIFFLHFLYYKITHSGTKSYDDIYGYKNVYNFLVSRDTAFEERLQREHDISPRRGINLAYYST
;
A
#
# COMPACT_ATOMS: atom_id res chain seq x y z
N MET A 1 22.56 41.24 -15.63
CA MET A 1 23.41 40.32 -16.41
C MET A 1 24.22 39.50 -15.40
N SER A 2 23.81 38.25 -15.10
CA SER A 2 24.68 37.37 -14.31
C SER A 2 25.72 36.79 -15.25
N SER A 3 27.00 36.97 -14.93
CA SER A 3 28.10 36.31 -15.59
C SER A 3 27.85 34.81 -15.58
N ILE A 4 27.86 34.18 -16.75
CA ILE A 4 27.71 32.74 -16.90
C ILE A 4 28.98 32.12 -16.32
N GLU A 5 28.96 31.75 -15.04
CA GLU A 5 30.05 31.05 -14.38
C GLU A 5 30.37 29.78 -15.17
N GLU A 6 31.59 29.66 -15.68
CA GLU A 6 32.02 28.50 -16.44
C GLU A 6 32.33 27.35 -15.48
N CYS A 7 31.87 26.14 -15.79
CA CYS A 7 32.14 24.97 -14.95
C CYS A 7 33.57 24.47 -15.22
N SER A 8 34.54 24.96 -14.46
CA SER A 8 35.95 24.53 -14.54
C SER A 8 36.08 23.03 -14.25
N ASP A 9 35.39 22.55 -13.21
CA ASP A 9 35.46 21.16 -12.74
C ASP A 9 34.96 20.17 -13.80
N CYS A 10 34.01 20.58 -14.64
CA CYS A 10 33.47 19.73 -15.69
C CYS A 10 34.55 19.20 -16.64
N ASN A 11 35.61 19.97 -16.91
CA ASN A 11 36.71 19.51 -17.75
C ASN A 11 37.55 18.44 -17.04
N THR A 12 37.89 18.67 -15.76
CA THR A 12 38.69 17.76 -14.94
C THR A 12 38.00 16.40 -14.76
N TYR A 13 36.71 16.40 -14.44
CA TYR A 13 35.96 15.16 -14.21
C TYR A 13 35.74 14.34 -15.49
N CYS A 14 35.66 14.99 -16.65
CA CYS A 14 35.43 14.30 -17.92
C CYS A 14 36.70 13.91 -18.67
N SER A 15 37.90 14.37 -18.24
CA SER A 15 39.14 14.06 -18.95
C SER A 15 39.47 12.55 -18.96
N GLU A 16 38.89 11.78 -18.03
CA GLU A 16 39.03 10.32 -17.96
C GLU A 16 38.44 9.57 -19.17
N PHE A 17 37.59 10.23 -19.97
CA PHE A 17 37.01 9.66 -21.19
C PHE A 17 37.89 9.81 -22.43
N ASN A 18 39.12 10.32 -22.27
CA ASN A 18 40.09 10.38 -23.35
C ASN A 18 40.67 8.99 -23.65
N ASN A 19 40.34 8.44 -24.82
CA ASN A 19 40.98 7.24 -25.33
C ASN A 19 42.47 7.51 -25.59
N LYS A 20 43.36 6.68 -25.02
CA LYS A 20 44.80 6.80 -25.28
C LYS A 20 45.10 6.49 -26.75
N LYS A 21 45.94 7.32 -27.38
CA LYS A 21 46.36 7.12 -28.77
C LYS A 21 47.14 5.81 -28.89
N GLY A 22 46.78 4.96 -29.85
CA GLY A 22 47.45 3.68 -30.10
C GLY A 22 46.95 2.50 -29.24
N THR A 23 45.95 2.69 -28.37
CA THR A 23 45.29 1.59 -27.65
C THR A 23 43.90 1.29 -28.22
N LYS A 24 43.35 0.11 -27.93
CA LYS A 24 41.94 -0.20 -28.21
C LYS A 24 41.06 0.88 -27.56
N LYS A 25 40.11 1.43 -28.33
CA LYS A 25 39.14 2.40 -27.81
C LYS A 25 38.28 1.74 -26.73
N ILE A 26 38.12 2.42 -25.61
CA ILE A 26 37.29 1.97 -24.48
C ILE A 26 35.94 2.69 -24.52
N TYR A 27 35.95 3.96 -24.93
CA TYR A 27 34.78 4.82 -25.00
C TYR A 27 34.50 5.26 -26.45
N PRO A 28 33.26 5.62 -26.80
CA PRO A 28 32.94 6.18 -28.10
C PRO A 28 33.74 7.45 -28.37
N ASP A 29 33.94 7.75 -29.65
CA ASP A 29 34.50 9.03 -30.05
C ASP A 29 33.65 10.18 -29.49
N ASP A 30 34.32 11.23 -29.02
CA ASP A 30 33.66 12.43 -28.48
C ASP A 30 32.81 12.19 -27.20
N PHE A 31 33.01 11.08 -26.48
CA PHE A 31 32.28 10.81 -25.23
C PHE A 31 32.63 11.81 -24.11
N GLU A 32 33.87 12.30 -24.06
CA GLU A 32 34.29 13.38 -23.15
C GLU A 32 33.38 14.61 -23.31
N ASN A 33 33.06 15.01 -24.53
CA ASN A 33 32.19 16.17 -24.76
C ASN A 33 30.73 15.90 -24.37
N THR A 34 30.25 14.66 -24.54
CA THR A 34 28.96 14.24 -23.97
C THR A 34 28.96 14.38 -22.44
N CYS A 35 30.00 13.87 -21.76
CA CYS A 35 30.17 14.03 -20.32
C CYS A 35 30.16 15.51 -19.91
N LYS A 36 30.95 16.36 -20.57
CA LYS A 36 31.03 17.80 -20.27
C LYS A 36 29.67 18.50 -20.41
N LYS A 37 28.88 18.14 -21.42
CA LYS A 37 27.52 18.67 -21.60
C LYS A 37 26.60 18.27 -20.44
N ILE A 38 26.65 17.01 -20.02
CA ILE A 38 25.85 16.51 -18.90
C ILE A 38 26.24 17.23 -17.61
N LEU A 39 27.53 17.30 -17.28
CA LEU A 39 28.00 17.96 -16.04
C LEU A 39 27.71 19.47 -16.04
N ARG A 40 27.80 20.15 -17.19
CA ARG A 40 27.43 21.57 -17.30
C ARG A 40 25.93 21.79 -17.04
N ASN A 41 25.08 20.92 -17.58
CA ASN A 41 23.64 21.02 -17.34
C ASN A 41 23.29 20.70 -15.88
N LEU A 42 23.98 19.75 -15.26
CA LEU A 42 23.88 19.47 -13.82
C LEU A 42 24.30 20.68 -12.98
N PHE A 43 25.46 21.28 -13.29
CA PHE A 43 25.99 22.45 -12.59
C PHE A 43 25.10 23.69 -12.69
N LYS A 44 24.40 23.85 -13.83
CA LYS A 44 23.53 25.00 -14.14
C LYS A 44 22.04 24.64 -14.12
N LEU A 45 21.67 23.57 -13.44
CA LEU A 45 20.34 22.98 -13.58
C LEU A 45 19.21 23.96 -13.27
N SER A 46 19.37 24.76 -12.20
CA SER A 46 18.43 25.81 -11.82
C SER A 46 18.32 26.93 -12.85
N ASP A 47 19.40 27.23 -13.57
CA ASP A 47 19.44 28.28 -14.60
C ASP A 47 18.87 27.80 -15.95
N VAL A 48 19.09 26.53 -16.29
CA VAL A 48 18.55 25.94 -17.53
C VAL A 48 17.05 25.72 -17.40
N LEU A 49 16.58 25.32 -16.21
CA LEU A 49 15.17 25.03 -15.92
C LEU A 49 14.57 26.02 -14.92
N LYS A 50 14.69 27.32 -15.23
CA LYS A 50 14.19 28.43 -14.38
C LYS A 50 12.69 28.38 -14.14
N SER A 51 11.92 27.92 -15.12
CA SER A 51 10.46 27.83 -15.05
C SER A 51 9.97 26.73 -14.12
N GLU A 52 10.72 25.63 -14.01
CA GLU A 52 10.43 24.55 -13.07
C GLU A 52 10.90 24.99 -11.68
N LYS A 53 10.05 24.90 -10.66
CA LYS A 53 10.36 25.34 -9.30
C LYS A 53 10.83 24.19 -8.42
N SER A 54 10.36 22.98 -8.69
CA SER A 54 10.72 21.78 -7.94
C SER A 54 12.13 21.33 -8.32
N ALA A 55 13.05 21.35 -7.35
CA ALA A 55 14.40 20.83 -7.56
C ALA A 55 14.41 19.35 -7.95
N ARG A 56 13.48 18.57 -7.38
CA ARG A 56 13.26 17.16 -7.74
C ARG A 56 12.87 17.04 -9.21
N ASP A 57 11.97 17.88 -9.69
CA ASP A 57 11.48 17.84 -11.08
C ASP A 57 12.58 18.27 -12.05
N ARG A 58 13.34 19.32 -11.73
CA ARG A 58 14.53 19.66 -12.50
C ARG A 58 15.49 18.48 -12.61
N CYS A 59 15.70 17.78 -11.50
CA CYS A 59 16.57 16.61 -11.50
C CYS A 59 16.02 15.48 -12.38
N SER A 60 14.72 15.17 -12.30
CA SER A 60 14.11 14.15 -13.15
C SER A 60 14.18 14.51 -14.64
N TYR A 61 13.95 15.79 -15.01
CA TYR A 61 14.17 16.27 -16.38
C TYR A 61 15.61 16.03 -16.86
N LEU A 62 16.60 16.37 -16.02
CA LEU A 62 18.01 16.16 -16.36
C LEU A 62 18.36 14.68 -16.47
N SER A 63 17.85 13.83 -15.59
CA SER A 63 18.05 12.38 -15.63
C SER A 63 17.55 11.82 -16.96
N TYR A 64 16.30 12.10 -17.33
CA TYR A 64 15.71 11.61 -18.59
C TYR A 64 16.38 12.18 -19.84
N TRP A 65 16.78 13.46 -19.81
CA TRP A 65 17.57 14.04 -20.88
C TRP A 65 18.94 13.36 -21.02
N THR A 66 19.59 13.04 -19.90
CA THR A 66 20.88 12.36 -19.88
C THR A 66 20.78 10.97 -20.51
N TYR A 67 19.76 10.18 -20.15
CA TYR A 67 19.51 8.87 -20.76
C TYR A 67 19.31 8.98 -22.28
N GLU A 68 18.58 9.99 -22.74
CA GLU A 68 18.38 10.23 -24.17
C GLU A 68 19.69 10.56 -24.90
N GLN A 69 20.56 11.38 -24.30
CA GLN A 69 21.88 11.66 -24.86
C GLN A 69 22.75 10.40 -24.96
N LEU A 70 22.71 9.55 -23.93
CA LEU A 70 23.43 8.29 -23.92
C LEU A 70 22.90 7.33 -24.98
N TRP A 71 21.59 7.18 -25.10
CA TRP A 71 20.97 6.32 -26.13
C TRP A 71 21.39 6.72 -27.54
N LYS A 72 21.40 8.03 -27.83
CA LYS A 72 21.83 8.55 -29.14
C LYS A 72 23.33 8.34 -29.40
N LYS A 73 24.13 8.13 -28.37
CA LYS A 73 25.59 7.98 -28.49
C LYS A 73 26.00 6.56 -28.87
N PHE A 74 25.21 5.55 -28.50
CA PHE A 74 25.58 4.15 -28.70
C PHE A 74 24.73 3.49 -29.77
N THR A 75 25.36 2.92 -30.80
CA THR A 75 24.66 2.10 -31.82
C THR A 75 24.06 0.83 -31.21
N ASN A 76 24.82 0.18 -30.33
CA ASN A 76 24.35 -0.95 -29.53
C ASN A 76 24.46 -0.59 -28.04
N PRO A 77 23.36 -0.27 -27.36
CA PRO A 77 23.37 0.13 -25.96
C PRO A 77 23.79 -0.99 -24.99
N ASN A 78 23.85 -2.24 -25.45
CA ASN A 78 24.28 -3.41 -24.67
C ASN A 78 25.75 -3.81 -24.93
N SER A 79 26.49 -3.06 -25.76
CA SER A 79 27.88 -3.33 -26.07
C SER A 79 28.79 -3.18 -24.83
N GLU A 80 29.97 -3.80 -24.88
CA GLU A 80 30.99 -3.63 -23.84
C GLU A 80 31.41 -2.16 -23.70
N GLU A 81 31.58 -1.45 -24.82
CA GLU A 81 31.87 -0.02 -24.86
C GLU A 81 30.77 0.81 -24.18
N ALA A 82 29.50 0.52 -24.45
CA ALA A 82 28.37 1.21 -23.83
C ALA A 82 28.35 0.97 -22.31
N ARG A 83 28.50 -0.29 -21.88
CA ARG A 83 28.53 -0.66 -20.46
C ARG A 83 29.70 0.01 -19.72
N ALA A 84 30.90 0.01 -20.31
CA ALA A 84 32.08 0.66 -19.73
C ALA A 84 31.88 2.18 -19.62
N SER A 85 31.38 2.81 -20.67
CA SER A 85 31.11 4.26 -20.71
C SER A 85 30.05 4.67 -19.69
N ILE A 86 28.96 3.91 -19.59
CA ILE A 86 27.85 4.17 -18.65
C ILE A 86 28.30 3.97 -17.21
N HIS A 87 28.98 2.86 -16.92
CA HIS A 87 29.50 2.58 -15.58
C HIS A 87 30.44 3.70 -15.14
N LYS A 88 31.36 4.09 -16.01
CA LYS A 88 32.33 5.14 -15.71
C LYS A 88 31.67 6.51 -15.55
N LEU A 89 30.69 6.84 -16.38
CA LEU A 89 29.92 8.07 -16.25
C LEU A 89 29.12 8.12 -14.94
N HIS A 90 28.58 7.00 -14.49
CA HIS A 90 27.88 6.92 -13.20
C HIS A 90 28.83 7.26 -12.05
N GLU A 91 30.06 6.74 -12.03
CA GLU A 91 31.08 7.12 -11.04
C GLU A 91 31.37 8.63 -11.07
N VAL A 92 31.54 9.19 -12.26
CA VAL A 92 31.82 10.63 -12.45
C VAL A 92 30.67 11.47 -11.91
N LEU A 93 29.42 11.12 -12.20
CA LEU A 93 28.24 11.82 -11.71
C LEU A 93 28.10 11.76 -10.19
N LEU A 94 28.40 10.61 -9.57
CA LEU A 94 28.39 10.47 -8.11
C LEU A 94 29.44 11.38 -7.47
N LYS A 95 30.66 11.40 -8.00
CA LYS A 95 31.73 12.28 -7.46
C LYS A 95 31.41 13.76 -7.72
N PHE A 96 30.89 14.11 -8.89
CA PHE A 96 30.59 15.49 -9.25
C PHE A 96 29.47 16.09 -8.40
N ASN A 97 28.48 15.30 -7.97
CA ASN A 97 27.45 15.75 -7.04
C ASN A 97 28.00 16.19 -5.65
N ASN A 98 29.23 15.80 -5.31
CA ASN A 98 29.85 16.15 -4.03
C ASN A 98 30.70 17.45 -4.08
N ILE A 99 30.80 18.13 -5.23
CA ILE A 99 31.48 19.43 -5.29
C ILE A 99 30.72 20.48 -4.47
N GLU A 100 31.43 21.50 -4.00
CA GLU A 100 30.91 22.50 -3.07
C GLU A 100 29.57 23.11 -3.51
N LYS A 101 29.44 23.46 -4.79
CA LYS A 101 28.23 24.08 -5.35
C LYS A 101 27.02 23.15 -5.37
N LEU A 102 27.21 21.84 -5.51
CA LEU A 102 26.13 20.86 -5.66
C LEU A 102 25.80 20.13 -4.37
N ARG A 103 26.74 20.08 -3.41
CA ARG A 103 26.63 19.28 -2.18
C ARG A 103 25.35 19.56 -1.36
N ASN A 104 24.85 20.80 -1.39
CA ASN A 104 23.65 21.18 -0.64
C ASN A 104 22.33 20.75 -1.31
N GLN A 105 22.35 20.49 -2.61
CA GLN A 105 21.19 20.05 -3.37
C GLN A 105 21.65 19.15 -4.54
N PRO A 106 22.15 17.93 -4.24
CA PRO A 106 22.64 17.04 -5.27
C PRO A 106 21.49 16.55 -6.14
N CYS A 107 21.80 16.25 -7.40
CA CYS A 107 20.89 15.58 -8.32
C CYS A 107 21.52 14.25 -8.75
N HIS A 108 21.05 13.17 -8.12
CA HIS A 108 21.55 11.83 -8.38
C HIS A 108 20.91 11.26 -9.64
N ILE A 109 21.73 11.02 -10.66
CA ILE A 109 21.33 10.40 -11.92
C ILE A 109 21.82 8.94 -11.90
N TYR A 110 20.89 8.00 -11.73
CA TYR A 110 21.22 6.57 -11.62
C TYR A 110 21.24 5.91 -13.00
N LEU A 111 22.41 5.44 -13.46
CA LEU A 111 22.55 4.81 -14.77
C LEU A 111 22.52 3.27 -14.71
N THR A 112 21.58 2.71 -13.94
CA THR A 112 21.51 1.27 -13.64
C THR A 112 20.49 0.50 -14.48
N GLU A 113 19.57 1.21 -15.11
CA GLU A 113 18.46 0.61 -15.83
C GLU A 113 18.75 0.37 -17.30
N SER A 114 18.01 -0.56 -17.92
CA SER A 114 18.07 -0.75 -19.36
C SER A 114 17.51 0.47 -20.09
N PHE A 115 18.05 0.76 -21.27
CA PHE A 115 17.56 1.87 -22.07
C PHE A 115 16.10 1.73 -22.50
N ALA A 116 15.61 0.50 -22.69
CA ALA A 116 14.20 0.26 -22.98
C ALA A 116 13.31 0.73 -21.82
N SER A 117 13.64 0.32 -20.59
CA SER A 117 12.96 0.78 -19.36
C SER A 117 13.00 2.31 -19.24
N LEU A 118 14.17 2.90 -19.44
CA LEU A 118 14.36 4.35 -19.33
C LEU A 118 13.55 5.14 -20.36
N LYS A 119 13.38 4.59 -21.58
CA LYS A 119 12.53 5.17 -22.61
C LYS A 119 11.07 5.18 -22.19
N GLU A 120 10.55 4.05 -21.71
CA GLU A 120 9.16 3.96 -21.24
C GLU A 120 8.89 4.90 -20.06
N LYS A 121 9.79 4.91 -19.08
CA LYS A 121 9.72 5.82 -17.93
C LYS A 121 9.79 7.28 -18.35
N LYS A 122 10.63 7.64 -19.33
CA LYS A 122 10.69 8.99 -19.90
C LYS A 122 9.35 9.39 -20.54
N GLU A 123 8.73 8.50 -21.30
CA GLU A 123 7.45 8.78 -21.94
C GLU A 123 6.34 9.05 -20.91
N LEU A 124 6.29 8.24 -19.84
CA LEU A 124 5.38 8.46 -18.71
C LEU A 124 5.70 9.78 -17.99
N HIS A 125 6.98 10.04 -17.70
CA HIS A 125 7.43 11.28 -17.08
C HIS A 125 6.94 12.51 -17.86
N ASP A 126 7.24 12.58 -19.16
CA ASP A 126 6.89 13.73 -19.99
C ASP A 126 5.37 13.89 -20.10
N PHE A 127 4.63 12.77 -20.19
CA PHE A 127 3.18 12.79 -20.16
C PHE A 127 2.64 13.37 -18.86
N PHE A 128 3.07 12.88 -17.70
CA PHE A 128 2.54 13.35 -16.41
C PHE A 128 2.94 14.79 -16.09
N LYS A 129 4.15 15.21 -16.48
CA LYS A 129 4.58 16.61 -16.35
C LYS A 129 3.76 17.56 -17.22
N SER A 130 3.24 17.07 -18.35
CA SER A 130 2.41 17.87 -19.27
C SER A 130 0.91 17.60 -19.15
N PHE A 131 0.47 16.74 -18.22
CA PHE A 131 -0.90 16.23 -18.16
C PHE A 131 -1.94 17.34 -18.08
N ASP A 132 -1.78 18.31 -17.18
CA ASP A 132 -2.76 19.38 -17.00
C ASP A 132 -2.83 20.32 -18.22
N TYR A 133 -1.67 20.58 -18.84
CA TYR A 133 -1.60 21.33 -20.09
C TYR A 133 -2.31 20.57 -21.22
N LEU A 134 -2.00 19.27 -21.38
CA LEU A 134 -2.60 18.40 -22.38
C LEU A 134 -4.12 18.34 -22.18
N LYS A 135 -4.59 18.03 -20.96
CA LYS A 135 -6.00 17.96 -20.60
C LYS A 135 -6.78 19.22 -20.98
N ASN A 136 -6.19 20.39 -20.77
CA ASN A 136 -6.82 21.66 -21.17
C ASN A 136 -6.79 21.88 -22.68
N LYS A 137 -5.65 21.61 -23.33
CA LYS A 137 -5.49 21.71 -24.77
C LYS A 137 -6.50 20.85 -25.53
N LEU A 138 -6.70 19.61 -25.09
CA LEU A 138 -7.57 18.64 -25.76
C LEU A 138 -9.05 19.03 -25.79
N LYS A 139 -9.51 19.94 -24.90
CA LYS A 139 -10.90 20.44 -24.90
C LYS A 139 -11.27 21.21 -26.18
N SER A 140 -10.28 21.77 -26.87
CA SER A 140 -10.48 22.55 -28.10
C SER A 140 -9.91 21.90 -29.36
N VAL A 141 -9.43 20.65 -29.26
CA VAL A 141 -8.81 19.94 -30.39
C VAL A 141 -9.88 19.34 -31.28
N THR A 142 -9.89 19.74 -32.54
CA THR A 142 -10.73 19.16 -33.61
C THR A 142 -9.88 18.49 -34.69
N SER A 143 -8.73 19.07 -35.02
CA SER A 143 -7.73 18.50 -35.93
C SER A 143 -6.75 17.57 -35.20
N GLU A 144 -6.29 16.50 -35.86
CA GLU A 144 -5.31 15.54 -35.33
C GLU A 144 -5.79 14.69 -34.13
N LYS A 145 -7.11 14.60 -33.93
CA LYS A 145 -7.74 13.76 -32.89
C LYS A 145 -7.17 12.35 -32.90
N GLU A 146 -7.02 11.73 -34.07
CA GLU A 146 -6.52 10.37 -34.21
C GLU A 146 -5.09 10.21 -33.65
N LYS A 147 -4.20 11.18 -33.93
CA LYS A 147 -2.82 11.15 -33.42
C LYS A 147 -2.77 11.24 -31.89
N TYR A 148 -3.62 12.09 -31.30
CA TYR A 148 -3.72 12.16 -29.84
C TYR A 148 -4.32 10.88 -29.25
N CYS A 149 -5.36 10.32 -29.86
CA CYS A 149 -5.92 9.05 -29.44
C CYS A 149 -4.87 7.93 -29.46
N GLU A 150 -4.06 7.83 -30.52
CA GLU A 150 -2.96 6.86 -30.62
C GLU A 150 -1.92 7.07 -29.52
N TYR A 151 -1.46 8.32 -29.33
CA TYR A 151 -0.49 8.66 -28.29
C TYR A 151 -1.00 8.34 -26.88
N ILE A 152 -2.22 8.76 -26.53
CA ILE A 152 -2.81 8.52 -25.21
C ILE A 152 -3.04 7.02 -24.99
N THR A 153 -3.45 6.29 -26.03
CA THR A 153 -3.61 4.83 -25.97
C THR A 153 -2.28 4.16 -25.63
N ARG A 154 -1.18 4.58 -26.27
CA ARG A 154 0.17 4.08 -25.95
C ARG A 154 0.54 4.35 -24.49
N ILE A 155 0.32 5.58 -24.02
CA ILE A 155 0.58 5.96 -22.62
C ILE A 155 -0.27 5.15 -21.65
N LEU A 156 -1.53 4.89 -21.98
CA LEU A 156 -2.44 4.12 -21.13
C LEU A 156 -1.96 2.67 -20.94
N GLU A 157 -1.39 2.05 -21.98
CA GLU A 157 -0.77 0.73 -21.83
C GLU A 157 0.49 0.77 -20.97
N LEU A 158 1.39 1.73 -21.20
CA LEU A 158 2.58 1.91 -20.35
C LEU A 158 2.19 2.15 -18.89
N TYR A 159 1.15 2.96 -18.65
CA TYR A 159 0.62 3.22 -17.32
C TYR A 159 0.12 1.93 -16.67
N LYS A 160 -0.69 1.12 -17.37
CA LYS A 160 -1.21 -0.15 -16.85
C LYS A 160 -0.10 -1.15 -16.52
N GLN A 161 0.98 -1.17 -17.30
CA GLN A 161 2.13 -2.04 -17.05
C GLN A 161 2.90 -1.63 -15.79
N ASN A 162 3.01 -0.33 -15.52
CA ASN A 162 3.83 0.19 -14.42
C ASN A 162 3.03 0.42 -13.11
N ILE A 163 1.71 0.57 -13.18
CA ILE A 163 0.92 1.06 -12.04
C ILE A 163 0.98 0.15 -10.82
N ARG A 164 1.04 -1.18 -11.01
CA ARG A 164 1.06 -2.16 -9.92
C ARG A 164 2.39 -2.17 -9.18
N ASP A 165 3.49 -1.95 -9.89
CA ASP A 165 4.83 -1.91 -9.31
C ASP A 165 5.10 -0.57 -8.59
N CYS A 166 4.44 0.48 -9.05
CA CYS A 166 4.62 1.84 -8.54
C CYS A 166 3.66 2.23 -7.41
N CYS A 167 2.44 1.71 -7.43
CA CYS A 167 1.36 2.22 -6.58
C CYS A 167 0.73 1.11 -5.74
N THR A 168 0.72 1.31 -4.43
CA THR A 168 -0.02 0.45 -3.49
C THR A 168 -1.36 1.09 -3.18
N TYR A 169 -2.47 0.46 -3.58
CA TYR A 169 -3.82 0.93 -3.29
C TYR A 169 -4.47 0.11 -2.19
N PHE A 170 -5.19 0.80 -1.32
CA PHE A 170 -6.13 0.23 -0.37
C PHE A 170 -7.53 0.72 -0.70
N PHE A 171 -8.54 -0.09 -0.38
CA PHE A 171 -9.94 0.20 -0.69
C PHE A 171 -10.41 1.55 -0.10
N GLU A 172 -9.83 1.96 1.02
CA GLU A 172 -10.13 3.22 1.73
C GLU A 172 -9.08 4.33 1.48
N ASN A 173 -8.48 4.36 0.28
CA ASN A 173 -7.89 5.56 -0.36
C ASN A 173 -6.50 6.04 0.07
N SER A 174 -5.69 5.31 0.85
CA SER A 174 -4.26 5.63 0.88
C SER A 174 -3.56 5.01 -0.32
N SER A 175 -2.94 5.81 -1.19
CA SER A 175 -2.02 5.31 -2.22
C SER A 175 -0.59 5.68 -1.88
N ARG A 176 0.31 4.70 -1.76
CA ARG A 176 1.76 4.96 -1.71
C ARG A 176 2.33 4.91 -3.13
N ASN A 177 3.15 5.90 -3.49
CA ASN A 177 3.83 5.96 -4.79
C ASN A 177 5.35 5.78 -4.61
N THR A 178 5.92 4.74 -5.20
CA THR A 178 7.38 4.50 -5.21
C THR A 178 8.05 5.07 -6.47
N CYS A 179 7.26 5.53 -7.45
CA CYS A 179 7.71 6.02 -8.76
C CYS A 179 7.33 7.50 -8.97
N GLU A 180 7.32 8.32 -7.91
CA GLU A 180 6.85 9.72 -7.93
C GLU A 180 7.52 10.59 -9.02
N GLU A 181 8.72 10.20 -9.45
CA GLU A 181 9.48 10.89 -10.47
C GLU A 181 8.78 10.85 -11.84
N TYR A 182 8.21 9.70 -12.24
CA TYR A 182 7.69 9.50 -13.59
C TYR A 182 6.26 8.99 -13.68
N LEU A 183 5.62 8.61 -12.58
CA LEU A 183 4.25 8.10 -12.57
C LEU A 183 3.43 8.73 -11.45
N LYS A 184 2.14 8.97 -11.71
CA LYS A 184 1.16 9.48 -10.74
C LYS A 184 0.12 8.41 -10.40
N CYS A 185 -0.08 8.14 -9.12
CA CYS A 185 -1.03 7.13 -8.63
C CYS A 185 -2.45 7.69 -8.45
N GLU A 186 -2.62 9.01 -8.40
CA GLU A 186 -3.92 9.59 -8.10
C GLU A 186 -4.88 9.36 -9.27
N LYS A 187 -6.09 8.89 -8.97
CA LYS A 187 -7.13 8.56 -9.96
C LYS A 187 -7.36 9.63 -11.02
N ARG A 188 -7.22 10.91 -10.67
CA ARG A 188 -7.37 12.06 -11.59
C ARG A 188 -6.36 12.08 -12.74
N TYR A 189 -5.25 11.36 -12.60
CA TYR A 189 -4.20 11.25 -13.61
C TYR A 189 -4.35 10.02 -14.50
N TYR A 190 -5.42 9.23 -14.32
CA TYR A 190 -5.67 8.07 -15.16
C TYR A 190 -5.88 8.48 -16.62
N PRO A 191 -5.05 8.03 -17.59
CA PRO A 191 -5.09 8.55 -18.96
C PRO A 191 -6.41 8.32 -19.71
N TYR A 192 -7.25 7.39 -19.24
CA TYR A 192 -8.60 7.15 -19.78
C TYR A 192 -9.44 8.43 -19.88
N GLU A 193 -9.31 9.37 -18.94
CA GLU A 193 -10.07 10.61 -18.98
C GLU A 193 -9.79 11.41 -20.26
N LEU A 194 -8.54 11.40 -20.75
CA LEU A 194 -8.16 12.10 -21.97
C LEU A 194 -8.73 11.42 -23.22
N LEU A 195 -8.82 10.09 -23.24
CA LEU A 195 -9.52 9.36 -24.30
C LEU A 195 -11.01 9.70 -24.33
N SER A 196 -11.61 9.90 -23.16
CA SER A 196 -13.01 10.29 -23.03
C SER A 196 -13.26 11.73 -23.54
N ILE A 197 -12.38 12.68 -23.19
CA ILE A 197 -12.44 14.08 -23.66
C ILE A 197 -12.42 14.15 -25.19
N LEU A 198 -11.56 13.35 -25.83
CA LEU A 198 -11.44 13.32 -27.29
C LEU A 198 -12.47 12.43 -27.98
N ASP A 199 -13.28 11.68 -27.24
CA ASP A 199 -14.18 10.65 -27.78
C ASP A 199 -13.44 9.66 -28.70
N CYS A 200 -12.32 9.10 -28.21
CA CYS A 200 -11.54 8.10 -28.93
C CYS A 200 -12.28 6.75 -28.98
N SER A 201 -12.25 6.07 -30.13
CA SER A 201 -12.87 4.74 -30.28
C SER A 201 -12.24 3.69 -29.37
N SER A 202 -10.93 3.78 -29.12
CA SER A 202 -10.18 2.87 -28.25
C SER A 202 -10.66 2.84 -26.80
N LYS A 203 -11.37 3.87 -26.33
CA LYS A 203 -11.83 3.97 -24.93
C LYS A 203 -12.71 2.79 -24.50
N SER A 204 -13.43 2.15 -25.43
CA SER A 204 -14.30 0.99 -25.13
C SER A 204 -13.51 -0.25 -24.71
N SER A 205 -12.23 -0.32 -25.08
CA SER A 205 -11.32 -1.41 -24.69
C SER A 205 -10.76 -1.27 -23.27
N TYR A 206 -11.06 -0.17 -22.58
CA TYR A 206 -10.49 0.15 -21.27
C TYR A 206 -11.55 0.29 -20.19
N LYS A 207 -11.21 -0.19 -19.00
CA LYS A 207 -12.03 -0.04 -17.80
C LYS A 207 -12.14 1.42 -17.41
N LYS A 208 -13.30 1.80 -16.88
CA LYS A 208 -13.52 3.13 -16.33
C LYS A 208 -12.64 3.34 -15.08
N PRO A 209 -12.33 4.59 -14.70
CA PRO A 209 -11.53 4.88 -13.53
C PRO A 209 -12.04 4.22 -12.23
N GLU A 210 -13.35 4.10 -12.03
CA GLU A 210 -13.91 3.47 -10.83
C GLU A 210 -13.54 1.99 -10.75
N GLU A 211 -13.86 1.25 -11.82
CA GLU A 211 -13.62 -0.20 -11.94
C GLU A 211 -12.12 -0.52 -11.91
N PHE A 212 -11.31 0.23 -12.64
CA PHE A 212 -9.88 0.00 -12.74
C PHE A 212 -9.16 0.10 -11.39
N PHE A 213 -9.45 1.14 -10.61
CA PHE A 213 -8.77 1.37 -9.32
C PHE A 213 -9.31 0.47 -8.21
N GLU A 214 -10.59 0.07 -8.26
CA GLU A 214 -11.13 -0.92 -7.34
C GLU A 214 -10.35 -2.24 -7.46
N GLU A 215 -10.08 -2.72 -8.68
CA GLU A 215 -9.32 -3.94 -8.95
C GLU A 215 -7.82 -3.85 -8.60
N LEU A 216 -7.29 -2.65 -8.39
CA LEU A 216 -5.91 -2.45 -7.96
C LEU A 216 -5.75 -2.51 -6.43
N ALA A 217 -6.83 -2.40 -5.67
CA ALA A 217 -6.77 -2.43 -4.21
C ALA A 217 -6.36 -3.82 -3.71
N ILE A 218 -5.26 -3.88 -2.94
CA ILE A 218 -4.69 -5.15 -2.48
C ILE A 218 -5.54 -5.84 -1.40
N ASP A 219 -6.33 -5.05 -0.67
CA ASP A 219 -7.26 -5.48 0.38
C ASP A 219 -8.68 -5.69 -0.13
N ARG A 220 -8.91 -5.56 -1.45
CA ARG A 220 -10.24 -5.67 -2.06
C ARG A 220 -10.95 -6.97 -1.68
N GLU A 221 -10.27 -8.11 -1.83
CA GLU A 221 -10.86 -9.41 -1.53
C GLU A 221 -11.26 -9.54 -0.06
N VAL A 222 -10.36 -9.10 0.84
CA VAL A 222 -10.60 -9.11 2.28
C VAL A 222 -11.79 -8.23 2.65
N ILE A 223 -11.89 -7.04 2.06
CA ILE A 223 -12.99 -6.11 2.32
C ILE A 223 -14.31 -6.62 1.75
N LEU A 224 -14.32 -7.16 0.53
CA LEU A 224 -15.54 -7.75 -0.03
C LEU A 224 -16.02 -8.94 0.80
N ARG A 225 -15.11 -9.80 1.26
CA ARG A 225 -15.45 -10.92 2.15
C ARG A 225 -15.97 -10.43 3.49
N SER A 226 -15.34 -9.41 4.08
CA SER A 226 -15.81 -8.80 5.34
C SER A 226 -17.20 -8.19 5.19
N ARG A 227 -17.45 -7.43 4.11
CA ARG A 227 -18.78 -6.87 3.82
C ARG A 227 -19.81 -7.96 3.62
N TYR A 228 -19.49 -8.99 2.83
CA TYR A 228 -20.36 -10.13 2.65
C TYR A 228 -20.67 -10.82 3.99
N SER A 229 -19.69 -11.03 4.85
CA SER A 229 -19.91 -11.58 6.20
C SER A 229 -20.72 -10.63 7.12
N ASN A 230 -20.59 -9.32 6.95
CA ASN A 230 -21.34 -8.32 7.71
C ASN A 230 -22.80 -8.15 7.21
N GLU A 231 -23.04 -8.23 5.91
CA GLU A 231 -24.39 -8.33 5.32
C GLU A 231 -25.05 -9.66 5.72
N LEU A 232 -24.26 -10.72 5.80
CA LEU A 232 -24.63 -12.00 6.38
C LEU A 232 -24.46 -12.00 7.91
N THR A 233 -24.59 -10.85 8.59
CA THR A 233 -24.73 -10.81 10.05
C THR A 233 -25.90 -11.72 10.37
N CYS A 234 -25.56 -12.91 10.80
CA CYS A 234 -26.51 -13.91 11.19
C CYS A 234 -27.23 -13.38 12.41
N GLN A 235 -28.40 -12.77 12.18
CA GLN A 235 -29.31 -12.31 13.22
C GLN A 235 -30.06 -13.51 13.82
N GLY A 236 -29.32 -14.54 14.22
CA GLY A 236 -29.88 -15.81 14.64
C GLY A 236 -29.02 -16.49 15.69
N PHE A 237 -29.71 -17.08 16.67
CA PHE A 237 -29.14 -17.86 17.76
C PHE A 237 -28.19 -19.00 17.32
N MET A 238 -28.27 -19.42 16.04
CA MET A 238 -27.59 -20.58 15.48
C MET A 238 -26.17 -20.32 14.92
N CYS A 239 -25.63 -19.11 15.04
CA CYS A 239 -24.35 -18.77 14.38
C CYS A 239 -23.12 -18.77 15.28
N ASP A 240 -23.31 -18.98 16.58
CA ASP A 240 -22.24 -19.27 17.51
C ASP A 240 -22.24 -20.78 17.77
N PRO A 241 -21.21 -21.53 17.30
CA PRO A 241 -21.10 -22.96 17.55
C PRO A 241 -21.21 -23.31 19.03
N PHE A 242 -20.73 -22.43 19.91
CA PHE A 242 -20.81 -22.61 21.36
C PHE A 242 -22.27 -22.50 21.85
N ARG A 243 -23.04 -21.54 21.36
CA ARG A 243 -24.48 -21.39 21.71
C ARG A 243 -25.31 -22.54 21.19
N VAL A 244 -25.03 -23.02 19.97
CA VAL A 244 -25.73 -24.18 19.39
C VAL A 244 -25.48 -25.42 20.22
N VAL A 245 -24.22 -25.71 20.54
CA VAL A 245 -23.84 -26.88 21.36
C VAL A 245 -24.48 -26.81 22.75
N ILE A 246 -24.43 -25.64 23.39
CA ILE A 246 -25.06 -25.42 24.70
C ILE A 246 -26.56 -25.69 24.65
N THR A 247 -27.23 -25.26 23.60
CA THR A 247 -28.69 -25.36 23.49
C THR A 247 -29.15 -26.77 23.23
N ILE A 248 -28.44 -27.48 22.34
CA ILE A 248 -28.66 -28.91 22.13
C ILE A 248 -28.42 -29.66 23.45
N GLY A 249 -27.37 -29.30 24.19
CA GLY A 249 -27.10 -29.85 25.52
C GLY A 249 -28.26 -29.63 26.50
N PHE A 250 -28.74 -28.40 26.64
CA PHE A 250 -29.87 -28.08 27.53
C PHE A 250 -31.19 -28.73 27.09
N ALA A 251 -31.44 -28.83 25.77
CA ALA A 251 -32.62 -29.52 25.26
C ALA A 251 -32.59 -31.02 25.61
N LEU A 252 -31.44 -31.68 25.45
CA LEU A 252 -31.26 -33.08 25.83
C LEU A 252 -31.42 -33.27 27.34
N LEU A 253 -30.83 -32.41 28.16
CA LEU A 253 -31.01 -32.43 29.62
C LEU A 253 -32.48 -32.26 30.02
N GLY A 254 -33.22 -31.38 29.35
CA GLY A 254 -34.66 -31.21 29.55
C GLY A 254 -35.45 -32.48 29.23
N ILE A 255 -35.13 -33.17 28.13
CA ILE A 255 -35.78 -34.44 27.76
C ILE A 255 -35.50 -35.53 28.80
N PHE A 256 -34.25 -35.67 29.25
CA PHE A 256 -33.90 -36.63 30.30
C PHE A 256 -34.59 -36.33 31.63
N PHE A 257 -34.72 -35.04 31.98
CA PHE A 257 -35.43 -34.63 33.19
C PHE A 257 -36.93 -34.96 33.10
N LEU A 258 -37.57 -34.72 31.96
CA LEU A 258 -38.97 -35.11 31.74
C LEU A 258 -39.16 -36.64 31.78
N HIS A 259 -38.24 -37.41 31.21
CA HIS A 259 -38.24 -38.88 31.33
C HIS A 259 -38.09 -39.34 32.78
N PHE A 260 -37.20 -38.72 33.55
CA PHE A 260 -37.02 -39.01 34.97
C PHE A 260 -38.29 -38.71 35.77
N LEU A 261 -38.95 -37.57 35.52
CA LEU A 261 -40.23 -37.23 36.17
C LEU A 261 -41.33 -38.24 35.79
N TYR A 262 -41.45 -38.59 34.51
CA TYR A 262 -42.41 -39.59 34.04
C TYR A 262 -42.17 -40.94 34.71
N TYR A 263 -40.92 -41.42 34.71
CA TYR A 263 -40.53 -42.67 35.36
C TYR A 263 -40.83 -42.65 36.86
N LYS A 264 -40.51 -41.55 37.55
CA LYS A 264 -40.80 -41.40 38.99
C LYS A 264 -42.30 -41.46 39.27
N ILE A 265 -43.13 -40.85 38.41
CA ILE A 265 -44.60 -40.86 38.54
C ILE A 265 -45.20 -42.24 38.20
N THR A 266 -44.66 -42.95 37.20
CA THR A 266 -45.15 -44.30 36.83
C THR A 266 -44.65 -45.40 37.76
N HIS A 267 -43.47 -45.27 38.34
CA HIS A 267 -42.87 -46.30 39.22
C HIS A 267 -43.10 -46.04 40.72
N SER A 268 -43.51 -44.82 41.09
CA SER A 268 -44.13 -44.58 42.41
C SER A 268 -45.60 -44.96 42.35
N GLY A 269 -45.87 -46.26 42.13
CA GLY A 269 -47.14 -46.85 42.51
C GLY A 269 -47.35 -46.60 44.01
N THR A 270 -48.48 -45.96 44.34
CA THR A 270 -49.07 -45.78 45.66
C THR A 270 -48.37 -46.56 46.79
N LYS A 271 -47.52 -45.89 47.56
CA LYS A 271 -47.21 -46.37 48.91
C LYS A 271 -48.43 -46.13 49.81
N SER A 272 -48.76 -47.20 50.52
CA SER A 272 -49.93 -47.44 51.36
C SER A 272 -50.18 -46.35 52.41
N TYR A 273 -51.43 -46.29 52.85
CA TYR A 273 -52.08 -45.37 53.80
C TYR A 273 -51.47 -45.30 55.23
N ASP A 274 -50.30 -45.92 55.47
CA ASP A 274 -49.70 -46.07 56.81
C ASP A 274 -48.64 -45.01 57.17
N ASP A 275 -48.20 -44.15 56.25
CA ASP A 275 -47.19 -43.10 56.53
C ASP A 275 -47.74 -41.86 57.27
N ILE A 276 -49.04 -41.80 57.55
CA ILE A 276 -49.70 -40.65 58.22
C ILE A 276 -49.30 -40.54 59.71
N TYR A 277 -48.90 -41.63 60.36
CA TYR A 277 -48.43 -41.60 61.76
C TYR A 277 -46.95 -41.20 61.92
N GLY A 278 -46.14 -41.23 60.85
CA GLY A 278 -44.75 -40.78 60.88
C GLY A 278 -44.60 -39.25 60.85
N TYR A 279 -45.47 -38.56 60.12
CA TYR A 279 -45.41 -37.10 59.98
C TYR A 279 -45.74 -36.35 61.28
N LYS A 280 -46.55 -36.93 62.17
CA LYS A 280 -46.89 -36.32 63.47
C LYS A 280 -45.68 -36.26 64.41
N ASN A 281 -44.78 -37.25 64.33
CA ASN A 281 -43.54 -37.26 65.10
C ASN A 281 -42.44 -36.37 64.49
N VAL A 282 -42.34 -36.30 63.16
CA VAL A 282 -41.39 -35.42 62.48
C VAL A 282 -41.77 -33.94 62.66
N TYR A 283 -43.06 -33.60 62.60
CA TYR A 283 -43.52 -32.23 62.88
C TYR A 283 -43.18 -31.80 64.31
N ASN A 284 -43.41 -32.67 65.30
CA ASN A 284 -43.05 -32.38 66.69
C ASN A 284 -41.51 -32.30 66.91
N PHE A 285 -40.72 -33.07 66.16
CA PHE A 285 -39.25 -32.98 66.19
C PHE A 285 -38.72 -31.69 65.53
N LEU A 286 -39.34 -31.24 64.43
CA LEU A 286 -38.95 -30.01 63.74
C LEU A 286 -39.31 -28.76 64.56
N VAL A 287 -40.50 -28.74 65.18
CA VAL A 287 -40.92 -27.64 66.08
C VAL A 287 -40.02 -27.54 67.32
N SER A 288 -39.52 -28.66 67.86
CA SER A 288 -38.54 -28.65 68.96
C SER A 288 -37.14 -28.20 68.54
N ARG A 289 -36.80 -28.29 67.24
CA ARG A 289 -35.47 -27.93 66.72
C ARG A 289 -35.39 -26.44 66.35
N ASP A 290 -36.49 -25.85 65.90
CA ASP A 290 -36.55 -24.42 65.58
C ASP A 290 -36.49 -23.55 66.85
N THR A 291 -37.06 -24.00 67.97
CA THR A 291 -36.89 -23.32 69.26
C THR A 291 -35.45 -23.37 69.78
N ALA A 292 -34.68 -24.42 69.45
CA ALA A 292 -33.28 -24.55 69.81
C ALA A 292 -32.32 -23.81 68.85
N PHE A 293 -32.78 -23.45 67.65
CA PHE A 293 -32.02 -22.72 66.64
C PHE A 293 -32.05 -21.19 66.89
N GLU A 294 -33.21 -20.66 67.30
CA GLU A 294 -33.35 -19.26 67.74
C GLU A 294 -32.43 -18.95 68.96
N GLU A 295 -32.28 -19.88 69.90
CA GLU A 295 -31.32 -19.77 71.02
C GLU A 295 -29.82 -19.87 70.62
N ARG A 296 -29.50 -20.32 69.39
CA ARG A 296 -28.13 -20.33 68.86
C ARG A 296 -27.81 -19.06 68.07
N LEU A 297 -28.76 -18.51 67.32
CA LEU A 297 -28.57 -17.30 66.52
C LEU A 297 -28.31 -16.04 67.36
N GLN A 298 -28.85 -15.95 68.58
CA GLN A 298 -28.51 -14.87 69.51
C GLN A 298 -27.10 -14.97 70.12
N ARG A 299 -26.40 -16.12 69.99
CA ARG A 299 -25.05 -16.33 70.53
C ARG A 299 -23.91 -16.16 69.52
N GLU A 300 -24.20 -16.09 68.21
CA GLU A 300 -23.18 -16.04 67.14
C GLU A 300 -22.97 -14.64 66.51
N HIS A 301 -23.62 -13.59 67.05
CA HIS A 301 -23.40 -12.21 66.60
C HIS A 301 -22.14 -11.52 67.16
N ASP A 302 -21.39 -12.20 68.01
CA ASP A 302 -20.03 -11.80 68.37
C ASP A 302 -19.03 -12.67 67.61
N ILE A 303 -18.39 -12.10 66.57
CA ILE A 303 -16.97 -12.26 66.17
C ILE A 303 -16.80 -11.92 64.66
N SER A 304 -16.21 -10.75 64.44
CA SER A 304 -15.61 -10.19 63.21
C SER A 304 -14.31 -10.97 62.79
N PRO A 305 -13.50 -10.58 61.75
CA PRO A 305 -13.75 -10.14 60.36
C PRO A 305 -12.71 -10.69 59.31
N ARG A 306 -12.82 -10.17 58.07
CA ARG A 306 -11.76 -9.97 57.02
C ARG A 306 -11.36 -11.14 56.11
N ARG A 307 -11.40 -10.88 54.78
CA ARG A 307 -10.21 -10.52 53.98
C ARG A 307 -10.57 -10.23 52.51
N GLY A 308 -10.23 -9.03 52.05
CA GLY A 308 -10.02 -8.72 50.63
C GLY A 308 -8.54 -8.92 50.29
N ILE A 309 -8.25 -9.25 49.02
CA ILE A 309 -6.89 -9.34 48.48
C ILE A 309 -6.85 -8.51 47.19
N ASN A 310 -5.98 -7.50 47.18
CA ASN A 310 -5.51 -6.76 46.01
C ASN A 310 -4.20 -7.40 45.52
N LEU A 311 -3.96 -7.41 44.20
CA LEU A 311 -2.63 -7.64 43.63
C LEU A 311 -2.31 -6.58 42.58
N ALA A 312 -1.09 -6.03 42.73
CA ALA A 312 -0.51 -4.93 41.98
C ALA A 312 0.35 -5.41 40.80
N TYR A 313 0.55 -4.49 39.84
CA TYR A 313 1.44 -4.61 38.68
C TYR A 313 2.93 -4.59 39.07
N TYR A 314 3.76 -5.25 38.25
CA TYR A 314 5.18 -4.92 38.13
C TYR A 314 5.59 -4.74 36.66
N SER A 315 6.25 -3.62 36.45
CA SER A 315 7.08 -3.24 35.31
C SER A 315 8.49 -3.81 35.44
N THR A 316 9.06 -4.27 34.33
CA THR A 316 10.40 -3.90 33.84
C THR A 316 10.48 -4.24 32.37
#